data_AF-A0A7W2YCQ2-F1
#
_entry.id   AF-A0A7W2YCQ2-F1
#
_cell.length_a   1.000
_cell.length_b   1.000
_cell.length_c   1.000
_cell.angle_alpha   90.00
_cell.angle_beta   90.00
_cell.angle_gamma   90.00
#
_symmetry.space_group_name_H-M   'P 1'
#
loop_
_entity.id
_entity.type
_entity.pdbx_description
1 polymer ?
#
loop_
_entity_poly.entity_id
_entity_poly.type
_entity_poly.pdbx_seq_one_letter_code
_entity_poly.pdbx_strand_id
1 'polypeptide(L)'
;MSINILFYTLFLSQIILISYYYPKQIIKKIDGVLTNFPPESYPKLYPESTEQLNVAKVRYRFLNQIILVIGLILLGFYVLMSKDYSDKQKFAEGLPLMFGMVQFIPYMLLEVSGCRQFKLMRKANKRTNRTADLTPRHLFNYVSPLLVISAVVLLFSYILFDLYIHNFAITSDLIIKIVTLSLVHALFIGLAIWHLTGKRLDPHQAVKDRSSQTQFALQSMGSVSIFLSLFLMANTAVDVYELGYMEIIINSIYFQVIAFVGIGGMLRTIKIETINFDVYKADNSIV
;
A
#
# COMPACT_ATOMS: atom_id res chain seq x y z
N MET A 1 -4.60 8.38 -32.19
CA MET A 1 -5.02 9.59 -31.42
C MET A 1 -5.79 9.24 -30.14
N SER A 2 -6.82 8.38 -30.16
CA SER A 2 -7.61 8.01 -28.97
C SER A 2 -6.82 7.27 -27.87
N ILE A 3 -5.93 6.34 -28.26
CA ILE A 3 -5.12 5.55 -27.32
C ILE A 3 -4.12 6.44 -26.54
N ASN A 4 -3.50 7.42 -27.22
CA ASN A 4 -2.59 8.37 -26.57
C ASN A 4 -3.33 9.24 -25.53
N ILE A 5 -4.55 9.68 -25.85
CA ILE A 5 -5.39 10.43 -24.91
C ILE A 5 -5.74 9.57 -23.69
N LEU A 6 -6.11 8.30 -23.91
CA LEU A 6 -6.40 7.36 -22.84
C LEU A 6 -5.17 7.16 -21.93
N PHE A 7 -3.98 6.99 -22.53
CA PHE A 7 -2.73 6.93 -21.79
C PHE A 7 -2.52 8.19 -20.94
N TYR A 8 -2.54 9.38 -21.54
CA TYR A 8 -2.29 10.63 -20.80
C TYR A 8 -3.26 10.76 -19.63
N THR A 9 -4.52 10.41 -19.86
CA THR A 9 -5.56 10.47 -18.83
C THR A 9 -5.27 9.51 -17.69
N LEU A 10 -4.94 8.25 -17.99
CA LEU A 10 -4.66 7.23 -16.98
C LEU A 10 -3.36 7.47 -16.21
N PHE A 11 -2.31 7.94 -16.90
CA PHE A 11 -1.05 8.22 -16.24
C PHE A 11 -1.15 9.50 -15.40
N LEU A 12 -1.82 10.54 -15.90
CA LEU A 12 -2.14 11.72 -15.12
C LEU A 12 -3.01 11.37 -13.89
N SER A 13 -4.01 10.50 -14.05
CA SER A 13 -4.84 10.08 -12.92
C SER A 13 -4.02 9.30 -11.88
N GLN A 14 -3.10 8.42 -12.31
CA GLN A 14 -2.14 7.76 -11.42
C GLN A 14 -1.27 8.77 -10.67
N ILE A 15 -0.69 9.75 -11.38
CA ILE A 15 0.14 10.81 -10.79
C ILE A 15 -0.63 11.57 -9.71
N ILE A 16 -1.82 12.07 -10.06
CA ILE A 16 -2.65 12.87 -9.14
C ILE A 16 -3.12 12.02 -7.96
N LEU A 17 -3.61 10.81 -8.21
CA LEU A 17 -4.18 9.97 -7.17
C LEU A 17 -3.15 9.61 -6.10
N ILE A 18 -1.98 9.12 -6.53
CA ILE A 18 -0.97 8.53 -5.63
C ILE A 18 -0.02 9.59 -5.08
N SER A 19 0.34 10.62 -5.84
CA SER A 19 1.32 11.63 -5.39
C SER A 19 0.71 12.92 -4.84
N TYR A 20 -0.60 13.15 -5.04
CA TYR A 20 -1.27 14.36 -4.54
C TYR A 20 -2.48 14.06 -3.64
N TYR A 21 -3.47 13.32 -4.14
CA TYR A 21 -4.74 13.11 -3.43
C TYR A 21 -4.54 12.31 -2.13
N TYR A 22 -3.99 11.10 -2.19
CA TYR A 22 -3.80 10.29 -1.00
C TYR A 22 -2.84 10.88 0.04
N PRO A 23 -1.69 11.48 -0.35
CA PRO A 23 -0.81 12.14 0.63
C PRO A 23 -1.51 13.29 1.34
N LYS A 24 -2.32 14.09 0.63
CA LYS A 24 -3.10 15.18 1.22
C LYS A 24 -4.12 14.65 2.24
N GLN A 25 -4.77 13.52 1.96
CA GLN A 25 -5.73 12.91 2.89
C GLN A 25 -5.05 12.33 4.13
N ILE A 26 -3.87 11.72 3.99
CA ILE A 26 -3.06 11.24 5.13
C ILE A 26 -2.64 12.41 6.01
N ILE A 27 -2.13 13.49 5.42
CA ILE A 27 -1.74 14.70 6.15
C ILE A 27 -2.95 15.29 6.90
N LYS A 28 -4.11 15.39 6.24
CA LYS A 28 -5.35 15.86 6.89
C LYS A 28 -5.71 15.00 8.10
N LYS A 29 -5.52 13.68 8.03
CA LYS A 29 -5.73 12.80 9.19
C LYS A 29 -4.73 13.05 10.30
N ILE A 30 -3.45 13.19 9.99
CA ILE A 30 -2.41 13.51 10.98
C ILE A 30 -2.73 14.83 11.69
N ASP A 31 -3.07 15.87 10.92
CA ASP A 31 -3.46 17.18 11.45
C ASP A 31 -4.73 17.07 12.31
N GLY A 32 -5.70 16.25 11.90
CA GLY A 32 -6.90 15.96 12.67
C GLY A 32 -6.60 15.27 14.01
N VAL A 33 -5.63 14.35 14.06
CA VAL A 33 -5.21 13.73 15.33
C VAL A 33 -4.50 14.75 16.22
N LEU A 34 -3.57 15.52 15.67
CA LEU A 34 -2.83 16.56 16.41
C LEU A 34 -3.74 17.62 17.03
N THR A 35 -4.80 18.01 16.32
CA THR A 35 -5.72 19.07 16.75
C THR A 35 -6.69 18.57 17.82
N ASN A 36 -7.23 17.36 17.66
CA ASN A 36 -8.28 16.83 18.55
C ASN A 36 -7.73 16.06 19.75
N PHE A 37 -6.49 15.57 19.68
CA PHE A 37 -5.87 14.74 20.72
C PHE A 37 -4.49 15.28 21.11
N PRO A 38 -4.39 16.49 21.68
CA PRO A 38 -3.11 17.14 21.88
C PRO A 38 -2.30 16.48 23.03
N PRO A 39 -0.96 16.64 23.07
CA PRO A 39 -0.09 15.94 24.02
C PRO A 39 -0.41 16.21 25.49
N GLU A 40 -0.95 17.38 25.82
CA GLU A 40 -1.33 17.76 27.18
C GLU A 40 -2.44 16.85 27.72
N SER A 41 -3.37 16.46 26.84
CA SER A 41 -4.50 15.59 27.20
C SER A 41 -4.22 14.10 26.92
N TYR A 42 -3.38 13.80 25.93
CA TYR A 42 -3.09 12.45 25.45
C TYR A 42 -1.58 12.14 25.41
N PRO A 43 -0.86 12.26 26.54
CA PRO A 43 0.61 12.18 26.56
C PRO A 43 1.16 10.83 26.07
N LYS A 44 0.42 9.73 26.23
CA LYS A 44 0.87 8.39 25.81
C LYS A 44 0.86 8.19 24.30
N LEU A 45 0.16 9.05 23.54
CA LEU A 45 0.16 9.04 22.09
C LEU A 45 1.47 9.62 21.50
N TYR A 46 2.21 10.39 22.31
CA TYR A 46 3.38 11.15 21.89
C TYR A 46 4.62 10.74 22.71
N PRO A 47 5.29 9.63 22.35
CA PRO A 47 6.57 9.25 22.95
C PRO A 47 7.71 10.24 22.64
N GLU A 48 7.56 11.04 21.58
CA GLU A 48 8.47 12.11 21.15
C GLU A 48 7.68 13.42 21.02
N SER A 49 8.38 14.55 20.95
CA SER A 49 7.75 15.86 20.81
C SER A 49 6.95 15.98 19.50
N THR A 50 5.89 16.79 19.53
CA THR A 50 5.07 17.09 18.34
C THR A 50 5.86 17.77 17.23
N GLU A 51 6.99 18.41 17.57
CA GLU A 51 7.92 18.98 16.60
C GLU A 51 8.50 17.91 15.67
N GLN A 52 8.94 16.77 16.20
CA GLN A 52 9.49 15.69 15.37
C GLN A 52 8.43 15.09 14.44
N LEU A 53 7.19 14.96 14.91
CA LEU A 53 6.05 14.54 14.09
C LEU A 53 5.78 15.56 12.96
N ASN A 54 5.86 16.86 13.25
CA ASN A 54 5.72 17.91 12.23
C ASN A 54 6.85 17.87 11.19
N VAL A 55 8.10 17.63 11.60
CA VAL A 55 9.23 17.45 10.68
C VAL A 55 9.01 16.24 9.76
N ALA A 56 8.58 15.10 10.31
CA ALA A 56 8.25 13.91 9.52
C ALA A 56 7.10 14.18 8.52
N LYS A 57 6.05 14.89 8.95
CA LYS A 57 4.92 15.31 8.11
C LYS A 57 5.37 16.21 6.95
N VAL A 58 6.25 17.18 7.21
CA VAL A 58 6.80 18.07 6.17
C VAL A 58 7.66 17.29 5.18
N ARG A 59 8.52 16.39 5.65
CA ARG A 59 9.32 15.51 4.77
C ARG A 59 8.45 14.64 3.89
N TYR A 60 7.41 14.01 4.46
CA TYR A 60 6.45 13.22 3.70
C TYR A 60 5.74 14.06 2.63
N ARG A 61 5.28 15.27 2.97
CA ARG A 61 4.66 16.20 2.01
C ARG A 61 5.62 16.57 0.89
N PHE A 62 6.84 16.95 1.24
CA PHE A 62 7.86 17.39 0.30
C PHE A 62 8.27 16.27 -0.67
N LEU A 63 8.48 15.05 -0.18
CA LEU A 63 8.77 13.88 -1.04
C LEU A 63 7.66 13.61 -2.05
N ASN A 64 6.39 13.66 -1.61
CA ASN A 64 5.26 13.47 -2.52
C ASN A 64 5.14 14.61 -3.55
N GLN A 65 5.44 15.85 -3.16
CA GLN A 65 5.48 16.99 -4.09
C GLN A 65 6.60 16.85 -5.13
N ILE A 66 7.79 16.41 -4.73
CA ILE A 66 8.89 16.10 -5.68
C ILE A 66 8.43 15.04 -6.67
N ILE A 67 7.87 13.94 -6.19
CA ILE A 67 7.42 12.84 -7.05
C ILE A 67 6.29 13.30 -7.98
N LEU A 68 5.37 14.15 -7.50
CA LEU A 68 4.33 14.76 -8.32
C LEU A 68 4.94 15.57 -9.47
N VAL A 69 5.90 16.45 -9.18
CA VAL A 69 6.57 17.28 -10.19
C VAL A 69 7.33 16.41 -11.19
N ILE A 70 8.07 15.40 -10.72
CA ILE A 70 8.75 14.43 -11.59
C ILE A 70 7.74 13.74 -12.51
N GLY A 71 6.61 13.26 -11.98
CA GLY A 71 5.55 12.62 -12.77
C GLY A 71 4.99 13.53 -13.86
N LEU A 72 4.74 14.80 -13.54
CA LEU A 72 4.26 15.80 -14.52
C LEU A 72 5.31 16.09 -15.60
N ILE A 73 6.60 16.17 -15.23
CA ILE A 73 7.71 16.32 -16.19
C ILE A 73 7.78 15.10 -17.11
N LEU A 74 7.70 13.87 -16.57
CA LEU A 74 7.71 12.64 -17.35
C LEU A 74 6.53 12.57 -18.32
N LEU A 75 5.33 12.95 -17.88
CA LEU A 75 4.16 13.05 -18.74
C LEU A 75 4.37 14.09 -19.86
N GLY A 76 4.89 15.27 -19.54
CA GLY A 76 5.20 16.30 -20.52
C GLY A 76 6.25 15.85 -21.53
N PHE A 77 7.33 15.21 -21.07
CA PHE A 77 8.37 14.64 -21.94
C PHE A 77 7.78 13.59 -22.87
N TYR A 78 6.94 12.70 -22.36
CA TYR A 78 6.27 11.71 -23.19
C TYR A 78 5.38 12.36 -24.24
N VAL A 79 4.57 13.37 -23.88
CA VAL A 79 3.71 14.11 -24.82
C VAL A 79 4.51 14.81 -25.92
N LEU A 80 5.72 15.28 -25.63
CA LEU A 80 6.59 15.91 -26.62
C LEU A 80 7.19 14.88 -27.56
N MET A 81 7.71 13.77 -27.01
CA MET A 81 8.32 12.69 -27.79
C MET A 81 7.29 11.92 -28.61
N SER A 82 6.02 11.95 -28.21
CA SER A 82 4.95 11.18 -28.85
C SER A 82 4.31 11.81 -30.07
N LYS A 83 4.68 13.06 -30.41
CA LYS A 83 4.12 13.78 -31.56
C LYS A 83 4.49 13.14 -32.91
N ASP A 84 5.63 12.46 -32.98
CA ASP A 84 6.16 11.87 -34.21
C ASP A 84 6.07 10.32 -34.23
N TYR A 85 5.19 9.72 -33.40
CA TYR A 85 5.13 8.26 -33.26
C TYR A 85 4.57 7.53 -34.47
N SER A 86 5.29 6.49 -34.90
CA SER A 86 4.73 5.36 -35.64
C SER A 86 4.40 4.22 -34.67
N ASP A 87 3.34 3.45 -34.93
CA ASP A 87 2.78 2.41 -34.05
C ASP A 87 3.74 1.25 -33.68
N LYS A 88 4.99 1.27 -34.16
CA LYS A 88 5.97 0.17 -34.01
C LYS A 88 7.16 0.47 -33.08
N GLN A 89 7.23 1.66 -32.47
CA GLN A 89 8.38 2.04 -31.64
C GLN A 89 8.10 1.94 -30.13
N LYS A 90 8.79 1.00 -29.46
CA LYS A 90 8.84 0.90 -28.00
C LYS A 90 9.78 1.99 -27.45
N PHE A 91 9.23 3.01 -26.79
CA PHE A 91 10.07 4.11 -26.28
C PHE A 91 10.15 4.19 -24.75
N ALA A 92 9.07 3.81 -24.04
CA ALA A 92 9.01 3.91 -22.57
C ALA A 92 7.86 3.11 -21.93
N GLU A 93 7.55 1.91 -22.43
CA GLU A 93 6.37 1.14 -22.01
C GLU A 93 6.38 0.77 -20.50
N GLY A 94 7.57 0.53 -19.96
CA GLY A 94 7.78 0.30 -18.53
C GLY A 94 7.84 1.55 -17.64
N LEU A 95 7.72 2.77 -18.20
CA LEU A 95 7.82 4.01 -17.43
C LEU A 95 6.74 4.13 -16.33
N PRO A 96 5.45 3.84 -16.58
CA PRO A 96 4.44 3.89 -15.53
C PRO A 96 4.68 2.87 -14.42
N LEU A 97 5.27 1.71 -14.76
CA LEU A 97 5.65 0.69 -13.78
C LEU A 97 6.74 1.20 -12.85
N MET A 98 7.85 1.66 -13.42
CA MET A 98 8.98 2.19 -12.64
C MET A 98 8.60 3.43 -11.84
N PHE A 99 7.83 4.35 -12.44
CA PHE A 99 7.33 5.53 -11.75
C PHE A 99 6.36 5.15 -10.63
N GLY A 100 5.46 4.21 -10.88
CA GLY A 100 4.55 3.67 -9.86
C GLY A 100 5.30 3.14 -8.64
N MET A 101 6.39 2.39 -8.82
CA MET A 101 7.23 1.94 -7.70
C MET A 101 7.80 3.11 -6.89
N VAL A 102 8.31 4.15 -7.58
CA VAL A 102 8.81 5.37 -6.92
C VAL A 102 7.70 6.09 -6.14
N GLN A 103 6.48 6.15 -6.67
CA GLN A 103 5.34 6.76 -5.99
C GLN A 103 4.97 6.08 -4.67
N PHE A 104 5.28 4.78 -4.50
CA PHE A 104 5.01 4.06 -3.26
C PHE A 104 6.08 4.27 -2.17
N ILE A 105 7.26 4.80 -2.51
CA ILE A 105 8.37 5.01 -1.55
C ILE A 105 7.96 5.86 -0.34
N PRO A 106 7.30 7.03 -0.49
CA PRO A 106 6.91 7.84 0.67
C PRO A 106 5.99 7.09 1.64
N TYR A 107 5.13 6.21 1.14
CA TYR A 107 4.23 5.39 1.96
C TYR A 107 4.98 4.31 2.73
N MET A 108 5.95 3.66 2.09
CA MET A 108 6.82 2.68 2.75
C MET A 108 7.64 3.34 3.86
N LEU A 109 8.20 4.53 3.60
CA LEU A 109 8.92 5.30 4.62
C LEU A 109 8.00 5.72 5.78
N LEU A 110 6.75 6.09 5.49
CA LEU A 110 5.76 6.41 6.52
C LEU A 110 5.46 5.19 7.40
N GLU A 111 5.26 4.01 6.81
CA GLU A 111 5.01 2.76 7.55
C GLU A 111 6.19 2.37 8.45
N VAL A 112 7.42 2.46 7.92
CA VAL A 112 8.64 2.23 8.71
C VAL A 112 8.76 3.23 9.86
N SER A 113 8.42 4.49 9.63
CA SER A 113 8.40 5.52 10.68
C SER A 113 7.35 5.23 11.76
N GLY A 114 6.16 4.75 11.38
CA GLY A 114 5.12 4.32 12.32
C GLY A 114 5.57 3.14 13.18
N CYS A 115 6.23 2.14 12.57
CA CYS A 115 6.83 1.03 13.32
C CYS A 115 7.88 1.51 14.33
N ARG A 116 8.70 2.51 13.97
CA ARG A 116 9.65 3.15 14.90
C ARG A 116 8.91 3.85 16.05
N GLN A 117 7.85 4.59 15.74
CA GLN A 117 7.04 5.28 16.76
C GLN A 117 6.45 4.30 17.77
N PHE A 118 5.89 3.18 17.31
CA PHE A 118 5.37 2.16 18.22
C PHE A 118 6.45 1.53 19.11
N LYS A 119 7.67 1.33 18.58
CA LYS A 119 8.80 0.88 19.39
C LYS A 119 9.14 1.89 20.50
N LEU A 120 9.03 3.19 20.23
CA LEU A 120 9.26 4.24 21.23
C LEU A 120 8.15 4.28 22.28
N MET A 121 6.88 4.19 21.88
CA MET A 121 5.75 4.05 22.82
C MET A 121 5.95 2.87 23.77
N ARG A 122 6.41 1.74 23.23
CA ARG A 122 6.71 0.55 24.04
C ARG A 122 7.86 0.76 25.02
N LYS A 123 8.91 1.52 24.65
CA LYS A 123 10.01 1.87 25.56
C LYS A 123 9.56 2.85 26.65
N ALA A 124 8.67 3.78 26.31
CA ALA A 124 8.14 4.75 27.26
C ALA A 124 7.14 4.14 28.27
N ASN A 125 6.51 3.01 27.91
CA ASN A 125 5.55 2.33 28.78
C ASN A 125 6.23 1.67 29.99
N LYS A 126 5.96 2.19 31.19
CA LYS A 126 6.49 1.68 32.47
C LYS A 126 5.59 0.64 33.16
N ARG A 127 4.45 0.28 32.57
CA ARG A 127 3.51 -0.67 33.19
C ARG A 127 4.16 -2.05 33.33
N THR A 128 4.11 -2.60 34.54
CA THR A 128 4.61 -3.94 34.89
C THR A 128 3.61 -5.05 34.58
N ASN A 129 2.31 -4.72 34.62
CA ASN A 129 1.23 -5.66 34.37
C ASN A 129 0.78 -5.61 32.91
N ARG A 130 0.72 -6.79 32.27
CA ARG A 130 0.24 -6.96 30.89
C ARG A 130 -1.16 -7.53 30.91
N THR A 131 -2.13 -6.76 30.43
CA THR A 131 -3.46 -7.28 30.14
C THR A 131 -3.44 -7.91 28.75
N ALA A 132 -3.91 -9.16 28.66
CA ALA A 132 -4.05 -9.87 27.41
C ALA A 132 -5.51 -10.31 27.30
N ASP A 133 -6.15 -9.89 26.21
CA ASP A 133 -7.41 -10.50 25.81
C ASP A 133 -7.12 -11.88 25.20
N LEU A 134 -7.85 -12.89 25.65
CA LEU A 134 -7.63 -14.31 25.30
C LEU A 134 -8.42 -14.74 24.06
N THR A 135 -8.98 -13.80 23.29
CA THR A 135 -9.68 -14.12 22.04
C THR A 135 -8.76 -14.86 21.06
N PRO A 136 -9.14 -16.06 20.59
CA PRO A 136 -8.40 -16.78 19.57
C PRO A 136 -8.27 -15.96 18.28
N ARG A 137 -7.06 -15.85 17.74
CA ARG A 137 -6.76 -15.07 16.53
C ARG A 137 -6.53 -15.99 15.35
N HIS A 138 -7.62 -16.54 14.80
CA HIS A 138 -7.58 -17.33 13.58
C HIS A 138 -7.69 -16.43 12.35
N LEU A 139 -7.07 -16.82 11.24
CA LEU A 139 -7.07 -16.08 9.98
C LEU A 139 -8.50 -15.70 9.54
N PHE A 140 -9.41 -16.67 9.57
CA PHE A 140 -10.78 -16.49 9.08
C PHE A 140 -11.71 -15.69 10.02
N ASN A 141 -11.21 -15.29 11.20
CA ASN A 141 -11.90 -14.29 12.02
C ASN A 141 -11.73 -12.87 11.44
N TYR A 142 -10.75 -12.67 10.55
CA TYR A 142 -10.37 -11.37 10.01
C TYR A 142 -10.58 -11.25 8.50
N VAL A 143 -10.44 -12.35 7.75
CA VAL A 143 -10.58 -12.36 6.29
C VAL A 143 -11.53 -13.47 5.86
N SER A 144 -12.33 -13.23 4.82
CA SER A 144 -13.24 -14.27 4.33
C SER A 144 -12.44 -15.42 3.72
N PRO A 145 -12.82 -16.69 3.97
CA PRO A 145 -12.20 -17.84 3.30
C PRO A 145 -12.22 -17.73 1.79
N LEU A 146 -13.31 -17.17 1.24
CA LEU A 146 -13.47 -16.94 -0.19
C LEU A 146 -12.35 -16.05 -0.76
N LEU A 147 -11.98 -14.96 -0.08
CA LEU A 147 -10.90 -14.08 -0.56
C LEU A 147 -9.56 -14.83 -0.66
N VAL A 148 -9.24 -15.65 0.34
CA VAL A 148 -8.01 -16.45 0.37
C VAL A 148 -8.03 -17.52 -0.72
N ILE A 149 -9.16 -18.24 -0.87
CA ILE A 149 -9.33 -19.25 -1.91
C ILE A 149 -9.22 -18.60 -3.30
N SER A 150 -9.86 -17.46 -3.54
CA SER A 150 -9.76 -16.72 -4.80
C SER A 150 -8.33 -16.30 -5.12
N ALA A 151 -7.58 -15.82 -4.13
CA ALA A 151 -6.17 -15.46 -4.30
C ALA A 151 -5.31 -16.67 -4.70
N VAL A 152 -5.48 -17.80 -4.02
CA VAL A 152 -4.77 -19.05 -4.33
C VAL A 152 -5.15 -19.59 -5.71
N VAL A 153 -6.45 -19.62 -6.03
CA VAL A 153 -6.93 -20.07 -7.35
C VAL A 153 -6.33 -19.20 -8.45
N LEU A 154 -6.39 -17.87 -8.32
CA LEU A 154 -5.84 -16.98 -9.35
C LEU A 154 -4.31 -17.06 -9.48
N LEU A 155 -3.59 -17.34 -8.40
CA LEU A 155 -2.15 -17.61 -8.47
C LEU A 155 -1.87 -18.83 -9.37
N PHE A 156 -2.56 -19.95 -9.15
CA PHE A 156 -2.40 -21.13 -10.00
C PHE A 156 -2.94 -20.92 -11.42
N SER A 157 -4.05 -20.20 -11.57
CA SER A 157 -4.60 -19.83 -12.87
C SER A 157 -3.61 -19.00 -13.69
N TYR A 158 -2.89 -18.07 -13.07
CA TYR A 158 -1.84 -17.32 -13.75
C TYR A 158 -0.72 -18.24 -14.25
N ILE A 159 -0.21 -19.15 -13.42
CA ILE A 159 0.87 -20.07 -13.81
C ILE A 159 0.42 -20.94 -14.99
N LEU A 160 -0.79 -21.49 -14.93
CA LEU A 160 -1.36 -22.30 -16.01
C LEU A 160 -1.59 -21.48 -17.28
N PHE A 161 -2.05 -20.23 -17.14
CA PHE A 161 -2.23 -19.31 -18.26
C PHE A 161 -0.91 -18.99 -18.96
N ASP A 162 0.14 -18.68 -18.20
CA ASP A 162 1.46 -18.34 -18.72
C ASP A 162 2.11 -19.56 -19.43
N LEU A 163 1.97 -20.76 -18.85
CA LEU A 163 2.36 -21.99 -19.52
C LEU A 163 1.56 -22.21 -20.81
N TYR A 164 0.24 -22.11 -20.76
CA TYR A 164 -0.62 -22.35 -21.91
C TYR A 164 -0.31 -21.43 -23.09
N ILE A 165 -0.17 -20.12 -22.84
CA ILE A 165 0.07 -19.13 -23.89
C ILE A 165 1.47 -19.28 -24.52
N HIS A 166 2.43 -19.85 -23.79
CA HIS A 166 3.75 -20.22 -24.27
C HIS A 166 3.87 -21.68 -24.73
N ASN A 167 2.76 -22.35 -25.06
CA ASN A 167 2.73 -23.76 -25.51
C ASN A 167 3.43 -24.74 -24.53
N PHE A 168 3.27 -24.50 -23.24
CA PHE A 168 3.90 -25.23 -22.12
C PHE A 168 5.44 -25.20 -22.12
N ALA A 169 6.05 -24.24 -22.81
CA ALA A 169 7.48 -24.01 -22.73
C ALA A 169 7.86 -23.36 -21.39
N ILE A 170 8.88 -23.91 -20.72
CA ILE A 170 9.46 -23.31 -19.52
C ILE A 170 10.49 -22.26 -19.96
N THR A 171 10.12 -20.98 -19.88
CA THR A 171 10.99 -19.86 -20.22
C THR A 171 11.71 -19.31 -18.99
N SER A 172 12.81 -18.59 -19.19
CA SER A 172 13.51 -17.87 -18.12
C SER A 172 12.61 -16.81 -17.48
N ASP A 173 11.78 -16.13 -18.29
CA ASP A 173 10.80 -15.15 -17.85
C ASP A 173 9.76 -15.76 -16.90
N LEU A 174 9.20 -16.93 -17.25
CA LEU A 174 8.28 -17.67 -16.38
C LEU A 174 8.93 -17.99 -15.02
N ILE A 175 10.20 -18.43 -15.02
CA ILE A 175 10.93 -18.71 -13.78
C ILE A 175 11.06 -17.45 -12.92
N ILE A 176 11.42 -16.31 -13.52
CA ILE A 176 11.52 -15.02 -12.82
C ILE A 176 10.17 -14.61 -12.22
N LYS A 177 9.07 -14.75 -12.99
CA LYS A 177 7.72 -14.44 -12.53
C LYS A 177 7.27 -15.35 -11.39
N ILE A 178 7.55 -16.67 -11.46
CA ILE A 178 7.26 -17.63 -10.38
C ILE A 178 8.05 -17.32 -9.11
N VAL A 179 9.35 -17.04 -9.23
CA VAL A 179 10.19 -16.67 -8.07
C VAL A 179 9.68 -15.38 -7.45
N THR A 180 9.39 -14.36 -8.26
CA THR A 180 8.86 -13.07 -7.79
C THR A 180 7.53 -13.25 -7.07
N LEU A 181 6.59 -14.02 -7.65
CA LEU A 181 5.33 -14.34 -7.02
C LEU A 181 5.52 -15.08 -5.70
N SER A 182 6.41 -16.07 -5.66
CA SER A 182 6.71 -16.84 -4.46
C SER A 182 7.23 -15.94 -3.34
N LEU A 183 8.13 -15.01 -3.66
CA LEU A 183 8.67 -14.04 -2.71
C LEU A 183 7.59 -13.08 -2.17
N VAL A 184 6.72 -12.56 -3.04
CA VAL A 184 5.63 -11.66 -2.63
C VAL A 184 4.62 -12.40 -1.73
N HIS A 185 4.25 -13.63 -2.08
CA HIS A 185 3.32 -14.41 -1.26
C HIS A 185 3.96 -14.86 0.06
N ALA A 186 5.25 -15.21 0.07
CA ALA A 186 5.98 -15.47 1.30
C ALA A 186 6.02 -14.23 2.22
N LEU A 187 6.23 -13.04 1.65
CA LEU A 187 6.13 -11.78 2.38
C LEU A 187 4.72 -11.58 2.96
N PHE A 188 3.65 -11.78 2.17
CA PHE A 188 2.28 -11.64 2.65
C PHE A 188 1.94 -12.64 3.76
N ILE A 189 2.37 -13.90 3.63
CA ILE A 189 2.21 -14.92 4.68
C ILE A 189 2.97 -14.49 5.95
N GLY A 190 4.22 -14.04 5.81
CA GLY A 190 5.02 -13.54 6.93
C GLY A 190 4.36 -12.36 7.64
N LEU A 191 3.85 -11.38 6.89
CA LEU A 191 3.12 -10.24 7.43
C LEU A 191 1.79 -10.67 8.07
N ALA A 192 1.06 -11.62 7.47
CA ALA A 192 -0.17 -12.15 8.06
C ALA A 192 0.09 -12.82 9.41
N ILE A 193 1.13 -13.67 9.50
CA ILE A 193 1.56 -14.28 10.75
C ILE A 193 1.96 -13.21 11.77
N TRP A 194 2.69 -12.18 11.33
CA TRP A 194 3.06 -11.04 12.18
C TRP A 194 1.83 -10.28 12.71
N HIS A 195 0.82 -10.02 11.89
CA HIS A 195 -0.40 -9.34 12.35
C HIS A 195 -1.24 -10.18 13.31
N LEU A 196 -1.33 -11.50 13.09
CA LEU A 196 -2.11 -12.42 13.92
C LEU A 196 -1.41 -12.72 15.26
N THR A 197 -0.14 -13.11 15.21
CA THR A 197 0.59 -13.64 16.36
C THR A 197 1.60 -12.65 16.95
N GLY A 198 1.93 -11.60 16.21
CA GLY A 198 2.98 -10.65 16.59
C GLY A 198 2.70 -9.93 17.90
N LYS A 199 3.80 -9.50 18.52
CA LYS A 199 3.75 -8.68 19.74
C LYS A 199 3.08 -7.36 19.40
N ARG A 200 2.19 -6.93 20.28
CA ARG A 200 1.53 -5.64 20.17
C ARG A 200 2.60 -4.53 20.25
N LEU A 201 2.71 -3.75 19.17
CA LEU A 201 3.75 -2.72 19.06
C LEU A 201 3.36 -1.49 19.88
N ASP A 202 2.11 -1.07 19.80
CA ASP A 202 1.54 -0.01 20.63
C ASP A 202 0.97 -0.59 21.96
N PRO A 203 1.60 -0.35 23.11
CA PRO A 203 1.15 -0.90 24.39
C PRO A 203 -0.19 -0.34 24.89
N HIS A 204 -0.71 0.75 24.31
CA HIS A 204 -1.92 1.45 24.78
C HIS A 204 -3.15 1.22 23.89
N GLN A 205 -2.99 1.07 22.57
CA GLN A 205 -4.02 0.70 21.58
C GLN A 205 -5.27 -0.11 22.02
N ALA A 206 -6.46 0.29 21.58
CA ALA A 206 -7.68 -0.52 21.61
C ALA A 206 -7.48 -1.99 21.18
N VAL A 207 -8.00 -3.01 21.90
CA VAL A 207 -8.06 -4.38 21.33
C VAL A 207 -8.92 -4.40 20.06
N LYS A 208 -10.04 -3.68 20.09
CA LYS A 208 -10.92 -3.47 18.93
C LYS A 208 -10.20 -2.77 17.77
N ASP A 209 -9.44 -1.71 18.07
CA ASP A 209 -8.67 -0.95 17.07
C ASP A 209 -7.61 -1.82 16.41
N ARG A 210 -6.88 -2.62 17.21
CA ARG A 210 -5.93 -3.60 16.70
C ARG A 210 -6.61 -4.64 15.82
N SER A 211 -7.76 -5.15 16.25
CA SER A 211 -8.54 -6.14 15.50
C SER A 211 -8.95 -5.60 14.13
N SER A 212 -9.45 -4.35 14.08
CA SER A 212 -9.82 -3.66 12.84
C SER A 212 -8.62 -3.43 11.91
N GLN A 213 -7.46 -3.05 12.46
CA GLN A 213 -6.22 -2.90 11.70
C GLN A 213 -5.74 -4.24 11.10
N THR A 214 -5.75 -5.32 11.89
CA THR A 214 -5.41 -6.66 11.42
C THR A 214 -6.38 -7.13 10.33
N GLN A 215 -7.69 -6.91 10.51
CA GLN A 215 -8.70 -7.20 9.49
C GLN A 215 -8.40 -6.48 8.19
N PHE A 216 -8.20 -5.17 8.25
CA PHE A 216 -7.90 -4.37 7.07
C PHE A 216 -6.62 -4.85 6.36
N ALA A 217 -5.54 -5.08 7.10
CA ALA A 217 -4.27 -5.53 6.54
C ALA A 217 -4.41 -6.86 5.80
N LEU A 218 -5.06 -7.86 6.41
CA LEU A 218 -5.26 -9.18 5.82
C LEU A 218 -6.17 -9.14 4.59
N GLN A 219 -7.26 -8.36 4.64
CA GLN A 219 -8.13 -8.14 3.49
C GLN A 219 -7.37 -7.47 2.33
N SER A 220 -6.59 -6.42 2.63
CA SER A 220 -5.79 -5.73 1.63
C SER A 220 -4.75 -6.65 0.98
N MET A 221 -4.06 -7.51 1.76
CA MET A 221 -3.09 -8.46 1.22
C MET A 221 -3.75 -9.49 0.29
N GLY A 222 -4.91 -10.03 0.68
CA GLY A 222 -5.68 -10.96 -0.15
C GLY A 222 -6.13 -10.32 -1.47
N SER A 223 -6.65 -9.10 -1.41
CA SER A 223 -7.05 -8.35 -2.61
C SER A 223 -5.86 -8.00 -3.51
N VAL A 224 -4.74 -7.54 -2.95
CA VAL A 224 -3.53 -7.22 -3.73
C VAL A 224 -2.94 -8.48 -4.39
N SER A 225 -2.97 -9.63 -3.71
CA SER A 225 -2.56 -10.92 -4.29
C SER A 225 -3.38 -11.28 -5.53
N ILE A 226 -4.71 -11.12 -5.47
CA ILE A 226 -5.60 -11.30 -6.62
C ILE A 226 -5.22 -10.38 -7.78
N PHE A 227 -5.06 -9.09 -7.51
CA PHE A 227 -4.74 -8.11 -8.56
C PHE A 227 -3.34 -8.31 -9.15
N LEU A 228 -2.37 -8.80 -8.36
CA LEU A 228 -1.05 -9.14 -8.86
C LEU A 228 -1.12 -10.27 -9.89
N SER A 229 -1.87 -11.36 -9.62
CA SER A 229 -2.04 -12.45 -10.58
C SER A 229 -2.73 -11.96 -11.86
N LEU A 230 -3.79 -11.17 -11.75
CA LEU A 230 -4.49 -10.59 -12.91
C LEU A 230 -3.59 -9.65 -13.73
N PHE A 231 -2.77 -8.85 -13.04
CA PHE A 231 -1.79 -7.96 -13.67
C PHE A 231 -0.75 -8.74 -14.46
N LEU A 232 -0.22 -9.84 -13.89
CA LEU A 232 0.76 -10.67 -14.60
C LEU A 232 0.14 -11.39 -15.79
N MET A 233 -1.10 -11.89 -15.67
CA MET A 233 -1.83 -12.45 -16.83
C MET A 233 -1.97 -11.41 -17.94
N ALA A 234 -2.37 -10.18 -17.59
CA ALA A 234 -2.53 -9.10 -18.56
C ALA A 234 -1.21 -8.71 -19.23
N ASN A 235 -0.11 -8.61 -18.48
CA ASN A 235 1.21 -8.31 -19.04
C ASN A 235 1.71 -9.44 -19.95
N THR A 236 1.63 -10.70 -19.51
CA THR A 236 2.02 -11.83 -20.35
C THR A 236 1.21 -11.85 -21.66
N ALA A 237 -0.10 -11.55 -21.62
CA ALA A 237 -0.90 -11.43 -22.83
C ALA A 237 -0.43 -10.27 -23.73
N VAL A 238 -0.10 -9.12 -23.16
CA VAL A 238 0.45 -7.98 -23.90
C VAL A 238 1.76 -8.35 -24.59
N ASP A 239 2.65 -9.05 -23.89
CA ASP A 239 3.95 -9.45 -24.42
C ASP A 239 3.79 -10.42 -25.59
N VAL A 240 2.97 -11.47 -25.44
CA VAL A 240 2.79 -12.51 -26.47
C VAL A 240 2.05 -11.98 -27.70
N TYR A 241 1.05 -11.11 -27.52
CA TYR A 241 0.30 -10.53 -28.64
C TYR A 241 0.91 -9.23 -29.18
N GLU A 242 2.11 -8.85 -28.72
CA GLU A 242 2.85 -7.64 -29.11
C GLU A 242 2.02 -6.34 -28.95
N LEU A 243 1.18 -6.28 -27.91
CA LEU A 243 0.28 -5.15 -27.64
C LEU A 243 0.96 -4.07 -26.80
N GLY A 244 2.17 -3.64 -27.16
CA GLY A 244 3.02 -2.75 -26.33
C GLY A 244 2.32 -1.47 -25.85
N TYR A 245 1.41 -0.91 -26.65
CA TYR A 245 0.57 0.24 -26.29
C TYR A 245 -0.33 -0.02 -25.06
N MET A 246 -0.72 -1.27 -24.80
CA MET A 246 -1.51 -1.67 -23.63
C MET A 246 -0.68 -1.83 -22.36
N GLU A 247 0.63 -2.06 -22.48
CA GLU A 247 1.53 -2.25 -21.31
C GLU A 247 1.44 -1.04 -20.38
N ILE A 248 1.50 0.15 -20.96
CA ILE A 248 1.41 1.44 -20.26
C ILE A 248 0.06 1.59 -19.55
N ILE A 249 -1.03 1.20 -20.21
CA ILE A 249 -2.40 1.27 -19.69
C ILE A 249 -2.55 0.31 -18.50
N ILE A 250 -2.14 -0.95 -18.67
CA ILE A 250 -2.20 -1.99 -17.65
C ILE A 250 -1.36 -1.61 -16.43
N ASN A 251 -0.13 -1.15 -16.65
CA ASN A 251 0.74 -0.65 -15.59
C ASN A 251 0.09 0.48 -14.80
N SER A 252 -0.51 1.46 -15.49
CA SER A 252 -1.13 2.60 -14.82
C SER A 252 -2.39 2.24 -14.03
N ILE A 253 -3.21 1.34 -14.58
CA ILE A 253 -4.40 0.83 -13.89
C ILE A 253 -3.99 0.02 -12.66
N TYR A 254 -2.97 -0.83 -12.78
CA TYR A 254 -2.48 -1.66 -11.68
C TYR A 254 -2.09 -0.82 -10.46
N PHE A 255 -1.25 0.21 -10.63
CA PHE A 255 -0.84 1.07 -9.51
C PHE A 255 -2.00 1.83 -8.88
N GLN A 256 -2.99 2.25 -9.68
CA GLN A 256 -4.18 2.90 -9.16
C GLN A 256 -5.06 1.94 -8.36
N VAL A 257 -5.23 0.70 -8.83
CA VAL A 257 -6.01 -0.34 -8.13
C VAL A 257 -5.35 -0.70 -6.80
N ILE A 258 -4.05 -0.97 -6.76
CA ILE A 258 -3.36 -1.28 -5.50
C ILE A 258 -3.38 -0.09 -4.54
N ALA A 259 -3.25 1.14 -5.04
CA ALA A 259 -3.36 2.34 -4.21
C ALA A 259 -4.79 2.51 -3.67
N PHE A 260 -5.80 2.19 -4.46
CA PHE A 260 -7.21 2.28 -4.06
C PHE A 260 -7.60 1.25 -3.00
N VAL A 261 -7.13 0.02 -3.16
CA VAL A 261 -7.39 -1.09 -2.22
C VAL A 261 -6.56 -0.92 -0.95
N GLY A 262 -5.28 -0.57 -1.09
CA GLY A 262 -4.36 -0.33 0.02
C GLY A 262 -4.62 1.02 0.70
N ILE A 263 -4.01 2.09 0.19
CA ILE A 263 -4.05 3.41 0.83
C ILE A 263 -5.48 3.95 0.93
N GLY A 264 -6.25 3.87 -0.16
CA GLY A 264 -7.65 4.31 -0.20
C GLY A 264 -8.54 3.49 0.75
N GLY A 265 -8.34 2.17 0.80
CA GLY A 265 -9.04 1.29 1.73
C GLY A 265 -8.73 1.65 3.19
N MET A 266 -7.46 1.84 3.52
CA MET A 266 -7.02 2.27 4.85
C MET A 266 -7.69 3.58 5.24
N LEU A 267 -7.72 4.55 4.33
CA LEU A 267 -8.32 5.86 4.57
C LEU A 267 -9.83 5.77 4.84
N ARG A 268 -10.55 4.83 4.21
CA ARG A 268 -11.99 4.62 4.41
C ARG A 268 -12.33 3.82 5.67
N THR A 269 -11.52 2.81 5.98
CA THR A 269 -11.79 1.87 7.08
C THR A 269 -11.31 2.41 8.43
N ILE A 270 -10.12 3.00 8.49
CA ILE A 270 -9.53 3.48 9.76
C ILE A 270 -9.90 4.96 9.95
N LYS A 271 -11.09 5.23 10.48
CA LYS A 271 -11.55 6.60 10.76
C LYS A 271 -11.12 7.04 12.16
N ILE A 272 -10.68 8.30 12.28
CA ILE A 272 -10.25 8.89 13.55
C ILE A 272 -11.37 8.78 14.59
N GLU A 273 -12.61 9.07 14.18
CA GLU A 273 -13.82 9.00 15.01
C GLU A 273 -14.09 7.62 15.62
N THR A 274 -13.57 6.55 15.01
CA THR A 274 -13.81 5.16 15.45
C THR A 274 -12.72 4.59 16.34
N ILE A 275 -11.58 5.28 16.44
CA ILE A 275 -10.44 4.85 17.25
C ILE A 275 -10.68 5.26 18.70
N ASN A 276 -10.43 4.35 19.65
CA ASN A 276 -10.49 4.69 21.06
C ASN A 276 -9.21 5.41 21.50
N PHE A 277 -9.25 6.75 21.51
CA PHE A 277 -8.12 7.55 21.98
C PHE A 277 -8.02 7.67 23.50
N ASP A 278 -9.03 7.28 24.28
CA ASP A 278 -9.01 7.42 25.74
C ASP A 278 -7.90 6.59 26.39
N VAL A 279 -7.48 5.50 25.75
CA VAL A 279 -6.35 4.68 26.20
C VAL A 279 -5.01 5.45 26.27
N TYR A 280 -4.92 6.60 25.58
CA TYR A 280 -3.71 7.44 25.57
C TYR A 280 -3.76 8.62 26.55
N LYS A 281 -4.87 8.84 27.24
CA LYS A 281 -4.96 9.86 28.29
C LYS A 281 -3.95 9.59 29.39
N ALA A 282 -3.55 10.63 30.12
CA ALA A 282 -2.77 10.46 31.34
C ALA A 282 -3.48 9.45 32.25
N ASP A 283 -2.72 8.61 32.97
CA ASP A 283 -3.34 7.85 34.06
C ASP A 283 -3.82 8.91 35.06
N ASN A 284 -5.13 8.96 35.33
CA ASN A 284 -5.65 9.81 36.41
C ASN A 284 -4.89 9.37 37.66
N SER A 285 -3.99 10.21 38.15
CA SER A 285 -3.44 10.05 39.48
C SER A 285 -4.64 10.08 40.42
N ILE A 286 -5.08 8.92 40.87
CA ILE A 286 -5.77 8.82 42.14
C ILE A 286 -4.73 9.31 43.14
N VAL A 287 -4.78 10.61 43.43
CA VAL A 287 -4.16 11.19 44.61
C VAL A 287 -5.03 10.81 45.80
#